data_AF-A0A960FQ15-F1
#
_entry.id   AF-A0A960FQ15-F1
#
_cell.length_a   1.000
_cell.length_b   1.000
_cell.length_c   1.000
_cell.angle_alpha   90.00
_cell.angle_beta   90.00
_cell.angle_gamma   90.00
#
_symmetry.space_group_name_H-M   'P 1'
#
loop_
_entity.id
_entity.type
_entity.pdbx_description
1 polymer ?
#
loop_
_entity_poly.entity_id
_entity_poly.type
_entity_poly.pdbx_seq_one_letter_code
_entity_poly.pdbx_strand_id
1 'polypeptide(L)'
;MSRLDGRAVLLGGVVALAIAVPPAVLAQVQSDRDALEGSNWVLVLFAVVLLAFVVGGYVAADRADGDPLAHGAVAAVAAFVVVQGYGVLRRLADGDEIRWLGMLFALLLAGSCGTVGAILASVRGRRSS
;
A
#
# COMPACT_ATOMS: atom_id res chain seq x y z
N MET A 1 21.45 1.03 15.59
CA MET A 1 20.00 1.25 15.42
C MET A 1 19.90 2.69 14.94
N SER A 2 19.75 3.00 13.64
CA SER A 2 18.70 2.56 12.73
C SER A 2 19.24 2.50 11.29
N ARG A 3 19.27 1.30 10.67
CA ARG A 3 19.55 1.11 9.23
C ARG A 3 18.36 1.47 8.33
N LEU A 4 17.27 1.92 8.95
CA LEU A 4 16.08 2.37 8.26
C LEU A 4 16.09 3.90 8.22
N ASP A 5 16.30 4.43 7.03
CA ASP A 5 16.15 5.82 6.70
C ASP A 5 14.66 6.18 6.68
N GLY A 6 14.19 6.66 7.83
CA GLY A 6 12.78 6.97 8.05
C GLY A 6 12.21 7.97 7.03
N ARG A 7 13.06 8.84 6.46
CA ARG A 7 12.65 9.79 5.42
C ARG A 7 12.29 9.08 4.12
N ALA A 8 13.08 8.10 3.70
CA ALA A 8 12.82 7.33 2.49
C ALA A 8 11.53 6.51 2.62
N VAL A 9 11.33 5.89 3.80
CA VAL A 9 10.10 5.16 4.15
C VAL A 9 8.88 6.10 4.10
N LEU A 10 9.00 7.29 4.69
CA LEU A 10 7.91 8.25 4.75
C LEU A 10 7.55 8.79 3.35
N LEU A 11 8.54 9.09 2.52
CA LEU A 11 8.32 9.48 1.13
C LEU A 11 7.61 8.40 0.30
N GLY A 12 8.09 7.15 0.36
CA GLY A 12 7.44 6.05 -0.33
C GLY A 12 6.05 5.75 0.20
N GLY A 13 5.85 5.86 1.51
CA GLY A 13 4.55 5.73 2.16
C GLY A 13 3.56 6.82 1.70
N VAL A 14 3.98 8.07 1.65
CA VAL A 14 3.16 9.19 1.16
C VAL A 14 2.77 8.99 -0.31
N VAL A 15 3.70 8.54 -1.16
CA VAL A 15 3.39 8.24 -2.56
C VAL A 15 2.37 7.11 -2.67
N ALA A 16 2.54 6.02 -1.92
CA ALA A 16 1.56 4.93 -1.88
C ALA A 16 0.19 5.44 -1.42
N LEU A 17 0.13 6.28 -0.39
CA LEU A 17 -1.11 6.85 0.11
C LEU A 17 -1.79 7.77 -0.91
N ALA A 18 -1.04 8.64 -1.57
CA ALA A 18 -1.59 9.52 -2.59
C ALA A 18 -2.28 8.76 -3.74
N ILE A 19 -1.79 7.55 -4.05
CA ILE A 19 -2.38 6.69 -5.09
C ILE A 19 -3.49 5.79 -4.54
N ALA A 20 -3.36 5.27 -3.32
CA ALA A 20 -4.31 4.33 -2.74
C ALA A 20 -5.58 4.99 -2.18
N VAL A 21 -5.47 6.23 -1.68
CA VAL A 21 -6.59 6.94 -1.06
C VAL A 21 -7.72 7.24 -2.05
N PRO A 22 -7.49 7.78 -3.26
CA PRO A 22 -8.59 8.10 -4.17
C PRO A 22 -9.43 6.86 -4.58
N PRO A 23 -8.84 5.72 -4.98
CA PRO A 23 -9.57 4.47 -5.18
C PRO A 23 -10.33 4.00 -3.94
N ALA A 24 -9.75 4.12 -2.74
CA ALA A 24 -10.42 3.73 -1.50
C ALA A 24 -11.66 4.59 -1.22
N VAL A 25 -11.60 5.90 -1.50
CA VAL A 25 -12.75 6.81 -1.38
C VAL A 25 -13.79 6.52 -2.46
N LEU A 26 -13.37 6.26 -3.71
CA LEU A 26 -14.28 5.91 -4.81
C LEU A 26 -15.02 4.60 -4.55
N ALA A 27 -14.32 3.59 -4.02
CA ALA A 27 -14.93 2.33 -3.60
C ALA A 27 -16.06 2.58 -2.59
N GLN A 28 -15.82 3.47 -1.62
CA GLN A 28 -16.79 3.79 -0.58
C GLN A 28 -18.03 4.50 -1.13
N VAL A 29 -17.86 5.54 -1.94
CA VAL A 29 -18.99 6.28 -2.53
C VAL A 29 -19.86 5.40 -3.43
N GLN A 30 -19.27 4.39 -4.07
CA GLN A 30 -20.00 3.44 -4.91
C GLN A 30 -20.63 2.30 -4.11
N SER A 31 -20.01 1.87 -3.00
CA SER A 31 -20.61 0.93 -2.04
C SER A 31 -21.87 1.50 -1.39
N ASP A 32 -21.87 2.77 -0.98
CA ASP A 32 -23.06 3.42 -0.39
C ASP A 32 -24.22 3.57 -1.39
N ARG A 33 -23.99 3.33 -2.68
CA ARG A 33 -24.99 3.42 -3.76
C ARG A 33 -25.40 2.05 -4.31
N ASP A 34 -24.99 0.95 -3.67
CA ASP A 34 -25.13 -0.44 -4.14
C ASP A 34 -24.56 -0.69 -5.56
N ALA A 35 -23.76 0.25 -6.09
CA ALA A 35 -23.25 0.21 -7.47
C ALA A 35 -22.11 -0.80 -7.68
N LEU A 36 -21.60 -1.38 -6.58
CA LEU A 36 -20.54 -2.39 -6.60
C LEU A 36 -21.05 -3.82 -6.41
N GLU A 37 -22.35 -4.02 -6.14
CA GLU A 37 -22.92 -5.37 -6.02
C GLU A 37 -22.84 -6.11 -7.37
N GLY A 38 -21.92 -7.08 -7.46
CA GLY A 38 -21.70 -7.92 -8.64
C GLY A 38 -20.73 -7.37 -9.69
N SER A 39 -20.14 -6.18 -9.49
CA SER A 39 -19.25 -5.57 -10.49
C SER A 39 -17.78 -5.89 -10.23
N ASN A 40 -17.05 -6.27 -11.30
CA ASN A 40 -15.60 -6.51 -11.28
C ASN A 40 -14.76 -5.28 -10.87
N TRP A 41 -15.40 -4.14 -10.64
CA TRP A 41 -14.78 -2.89 -10.23
C TRP A 41 -14.06 -3.00 -8.88
N VAL A 42 -14.55 -3.83 -7.96
CA VAL A 42 -13.87 -4.11 -6.68
C VAL A 42 -12.48 -4.70 -6.91
N LEU A 43 -12.34 -5.61 -7.89
CA LEU A 43 -11.05 -6.20 -8.25
C LEU A 43 -10.11 -5.18 -8.89
N VAL A 44 -10.63 -4.27 -9.72
CA VAL A 44 -9.83 -3.20 -10.34
C VAL A 44 -9.29 -2.25 -9.28
N LEU A 45 -10.15 -1.79 -8.36
CA LEU A 45 -9.75 -0.91 -7.26
C LEU A 45 -8.72 -1.57 -6.35
N PHE A 46 -8.91 -2.86 -6.06
CA PHE A 46 -7.93 -3.65 -5.32
C PHE A 46 -6.58 -3.73 -6.05
N ALA A 47 -6.58 -4.01 -7.36
CA ALA A 47 -5.36 -4.05 -8.16
C ALA A 47 -4.62 -2.70 -8.19
N VAL A 48 -5.36 -1.58 -8.26
CA VAL A 48 -4.77 -0.23 -8.19
C VAL A 48 -4.10 -0.01 -6.83
N VAL A 49 -4.72 -0.43 -5.73
CA VAL A 49 -4.12 -0.35 -4.39
C VAL A 49 -2.83 -1.19 -4.29
N LEU A 50 -2.82 -2.40 -4.86
CA LEU A 50 -1.60 -3.21 -4.92
C LEU A 50 -0.48 -2.51 -5.70
N LEU A 51 -0.81 -1.91 -6.85
CA LEU A 51 0.14 -1.12 -7.63
C LEU A 51 0.65 0.10 -6.85
N ALA A 52 -0.20 0.75 -6.06
CA ALA A 52 0.21 1.84 -5.18
C ALA A 52 1.32 1.41 -4.19
N PHE A 53 1.19 0.21 -3.60
CA PHE A 53 2.23 -0.34 -2.72
C PHE A 53 3.53 -0.67 -3.46
N VAL A 54 3.44 -1.19 -4.69
CA VAL A 54 4.63 -1.41 -5.54
C VAL A 54 5.33 -0.08 -5.83
N VAL A 55 4.59 0.95 -6.23
CA VAL A 55 5.16 2.27 -6.55
C VAL A 55 5.75 2.94 -5.31
N GLY A 56 5.06 2.88 -4.16
CA GLY A 56 5.60 3.40 -2.90
C GLY A 56 6.86 2.68 -2.44
N GLY A 57 6.89 1.34 -2.58
CA GLY A 57 8.08 0.52 -2.30
C GLY A 57 9.25 0.83 -3.22
N TYR A 58 8.99 1.08 -4.50
CA TYR A 58 9.99 1.54 -5.46
C TYR A 58 10.58 2.89 -5.05
N VAL A 59 9.75 3.88 -4.73
CA VAL A 59 10.20 5.23 -4.34
C VAL A 59 10.98 5.22 -3.03
N ALA A 60 10.56 4.39 -2.06
CA ALA A 60 11.29 4.23 -0.80
C ALA A 60 12.68 3.61 -1.03
N ALA A 61 12.77 2.59 -1.89
CA ALA A 61 14.04 1.93 -2.21
C ALA A 61 14.98 2.79 -3.05
N ASP A 62 14.45 3.60 -3.97
CA ASP A 62 15.22 4.53 -4.81
C ASP A 62 15.89 5.64 -3.99
N ARG A 63 15.28 6.04 -2.87
CA ARG A 63 15.78 7.09 -1.98
C ARG A 63 16.50 6.59 -0.71
N ALA A 64 16.60 5.28 -0.52
CA ALA A 64 17.23 4.72 0.68
C ALA A 64 18.74 4.56 0.49
N ASP A 65 19.52 5.19 1.36
CA ASP A 65 20.97 4.95 1.47
C ASP A 65 21.24 3.66 2.27
N GLY A 66 20.95 2.52 1.66
CA GLY A 66 21.19 1.17 2.21
C GLY A 66 19.92 0.33 2.42
N ASP A 67 20.06 -1.00 2.33
CA ASP A 67 18.98 -2.00 2.47
C ASP A 67 17.63 -1.65 1.79
N PRO A 68 17.62 -1.41 0.45
CA PRO A 68 16.43 -0.98 -0.30
C PRO A 68 15.20 -1.88 -0.13
N LEU A 69 15.42 -3.19 0.04
CA LEU A 69 14.34 -4.18 0.25
C LEU A 69 13.58 -3.95 1.56
N ALA A 70 14.30 -3.69 2.65
CA ALA A 70 13.69 -3.43 3.95
C ALA A 70 12.90 -2.11 3.94
N HIS A 71 13.43 -1.08 3.29
CA HIS A 71 12.78 0.22 3.17
C HIS A 71 11.48 0.14 2.36
N GLY A 72 11.49 -0.55 1.23
CA GLY A 72 10.28 -0.72 0.42
C GLY A 72 9.20 -1.55 1.11
N ALA A 73 9.59 -2.63 1.80
CA ALA A 73 8.65 -3.43 2.58
C ALA A 73 8.02 -2.63 3.74
N VAL A 74 8.84 -1.91 4.52
CA VAL A 74 8.36 -1.08 5.64
C VAL A 74 7.49 0.07 5.15
N ALA A 75 7.85 0.72 4.03
CA ALA A 75 7.04 1.79 3.44
C ALA A 75 5.66 1.29 3.01
N ALA A 76 5.59 0.14 2.35
CA ALA A 76 4.32 -0.45 1.93
C ALA A 76 3.46 -0.90 3.14
N VAL A 77 4.08 -1.49 4.16
CA VAL A 77 3.38 -1.85 5.40
C VAL A 77 2.87 -0.61 6.12
N ALA A 78 3.67 0.45 6.23
CA ALA A 78 3.25 1.70 6.85
C ALA A 78 2.06 2.34 6.12
N ALA A 79 2.11 2.39 4.78
CA ALA A 79 1.01 2.86 3.96
C ALA A 79 -0.25 1.99 4.12
N PHE A 80 -0.08 0.67 4.14
CA PHE A 80 -1.19 -0.26 4.37
C PHE A 80 -1.86 -0.01 5.71
N VAL A 81 -1.08 0.13 6.80
CA VAL A 81 -1.63 0.39 8.15
C VAL A 81 -2.47 1.66 8.17
N VAL A 82 -2.07 2.71 7.47
CA VAL A 82 -2.84 3.96 7.39
C VAL A 82 -4.16 3.75 6.62
N VAL A 83 -4.12 3.12 5.44
CA VAL A 83 -5.32 2.84 4.63
C VAL A 83 -6.29 1.94 5.40
N GLN A 84 -5.77 0.88 6.01
CA GLN A 84 -6.56 -0.05 6.77
C GLN A 84 -7.09 0.51 8.08
N GLY A 85 -6.32 1.38 8.75
CA GLY A 85 -6.79 2.09 9.94
C GLY A 85 -8.04 2.91 9.64
N TYR A 86 -8.04 3.62 8.52
CA TYR A 86 -9.24 4.32 8.04
C TYR A 86 -10.41 3.37 7.76
N GLY A 87 -10.16 2.26 7.06
CA GLY A 87 -11.20 1.26 6.77
C GLY A 87 -11.80 0.60 8.02
N VAL A 88 -10.97 0.34 9.04
CA VAL A 88 -11.43 -0.19 10.34
C VAL A 88 -12.23 0.84 11.11
N LEU A 89 -11.76 2.09 11.18
CA LEU A 89 -12.44 3.15 11.89
C LEU A 89 -13.84 3.39 11.32
N ARG A 90 -13.97 3.34 9.98
CA ARG A 90 -15.26 3.39 9.31
C ARG A 90 -16.14 2.18 9.64
N ARG A 91 -15.64 0.95 9.48
CA ARG A 91 -16.44 -0.25 9.78
C ARG A 91 -16.94 -0.28 11.21
N LEU A 92 -16.13 0.23 12.14
CA LEU A 92 -16.53 0.36 13.53
C LEU A 92 -17.66 1.39 13.73
N ALA A 93 -17.68 2.47 12.93
CA ALA A 93 -18.77 3.43 12.90
C ALA A 93 -20.04 2.88 12.25
N ASP A 94 -19.89 2.05 11.20
CA ASP A 94 -20.99 1.41 10.46
C ASP A 94 -21.54 0.16 11.19
N GLY A 95 -20.88 -0.32 12.25
CA GLY A 95 -21.27 -1.52 13.01
C GLY A 95 -20.95 -2.84 12.29
N ASP A 96 -20.10 -2.79 11.27
CA ASP A 96 -19.79 -3.89 10.35
C ASP A 96 -18.78 -4.89 10.93
N GLU A 97 -18.89 -6.16 10.53
CA GLU A 97 -17.92 -7.18 10.94
C GLU A 97 -16.51 -6.94 10.36
N ILE A 98 -15.51 -7.00 11.23
CA ILE A 98 -14.10 -6.87 10.85
C ILE A 98 -13.54 -8.27 10.58
N ARG A 99 -13.19 -8.53 9.31
CA ARG A 99 -12.55 -9.79 8.90
C ARG A 99 -11.04 -9.73 9.15
N TRP A 100 -10.64 -10.00 10.38
CA TRP A 100 -9.24 -9.97 10.82
C TRP A 100 -8.28 -10.79 9.94
N LEU A 101 -8.69 -11.99 9.52
CA LEU A 101 -7.86 -12.86 8.69
C LEU A 101 -7.59 -12.27 7.30
N GLY A 102 -8.60 -11.66 6.67
CA GLY A 102 -8.43 -10.97 5.39
C GLY A 102 -7.48 -9.77 5.50
N MET A 103 -7.44 -9.15 6.66
CA MET A 103 -6.58 -8.01 6.95
C MET A 103 -5.11 -8.42 7.08
N LEU A 104 -4.83 -9.53 7.77
CA LEU A 104 -3.48 -10.13 7.81
C LEU A 104 -3.01 -10.56 6.43
N PHE A 105 -3.88 -11.19 5.64
CA PHE A 105 -3.55 -11.55 4.25
C PHE A 105 -3.19 -10.31 3.41
N ALA A 106 -4.00 -9.26 3.51
CA ALA A 106 -3.75 -8.02 2.78
C ALA A 106 -2.47 -7.29 3.27
N LEU A 107 -2.15 -7.37 4.56
CA LEU A 107 -0.89 -6.85 5.12
C LEU A 107 0.32 -7.56 4.50
N LEU A 108 0.30 -8.89 4.47
CA LEU A 108 1.36 -9.70 3.86
C LEU A 108 1.50 -9.42 2.37
N LEU A 109 0.37 -9.25 1.68
CA LEU A 109 0.34 -8.92 0.28
C LEU A 109 0.92 -7.52 0.01
N ALA A 110 0.58 -6.53 0.83
CA ALA A 110 1.15 -5.18 0.75
C ALA A 110 2.67 -5.19 0.97
N GLY A 111 3.16 -5.90 1.99
CA GLY A 111 4.60 -6.06 2.22
C GLY A 111 5.31 -6.75 1.04
N SER A 112 4.67 -7.76 0.44
CA SER A 112 5.19 -8.44 -0.75
C SER A 112 5.26 -7.49 -1.95
N CYS A 113 4.19 -6.73 -2.22
CA CYS A 113 4.15 -5.71 -3.26
C CYS A 113 5.23 -4.62 -3.07
N GLY A 114 5.39 -4.13 -1.83
CA GLY A 114 6.45 -3.17 -1.50
C GLY A 114 7.85 -3.71 -1.74
N THR A 115 8.08 -4.99 -1.42
CA THR A 115 9.35 -5.68 -1.67
C THR A 115 9.60 -5.82 -3.17
N VAL A 116 8.59 -6.16 -3.97
CA VAL A 116 8.68 -6.21 -5.44
C VAL A 116 9.04 -4.83 -6.01
N GLY A 117 8.41 -3.76 -5.51
CA GLY A 117 8.76 -2.39 -5.88
C GLY A 117 10.23 -2.05 -5.59
N ALA A 118 10.72 -2.45 -4.42
CA ALA A 118 12.12 -2.27 -4.04
C ALA A 118 13.10 -3.04 -4.92
N ILE A 119 12.75 -4.28 -5.32
CA ILE A 119 13.56 -5.07 -6.26
C ILE A 119 13.66 -4.33 -7.59
N LEU A 120 12.57 -3.82 -8.13
CA LEU A 120 12.56 -3.08 -9.40
C LEU A 120 13.46 -1.84 -9.35
N ALA A 121 13.43 -1.08 -8.25
CA ALA A 121 14.33 0.07 -8.04
C ALA A 121 15.80 -0.37 -8.01
N SER A 122 16.11 -1.45 -7.29
CA SER A 122 17.48 -1.98 -7.19
C SER A 122 18.05 -2.49 -8.52
N VAL A 123 17.20 -3.02 -9.40
CA VAL A 123 17.59 -3.46 -10.75
C VAL A 123 17.86 -2.26 -11.67
N ARG A 124 17.07 -1.19 -11.53
CA ARG A 124 17.25 0.07 -12.29
C ARG A 124 18.56 0.75 -11.93
N GLY A 125 18.86 0.90 -10.64
CA GLY A 125 20.10 1.56 -10.17
C GLY A 125 21.39 0.83 -10.60
N ARG A 126 21.33 -0.50 -10.78
CA ARG A 126 22.46 -1.30 -11.30
C ARG A 126 22.71 -1.15 -12.80
N ARG A 127 21.76 -0.58 -13.55
CA ARG A 127 21.83 -0.44 -15.02
C ARG A 127 22.37 0.91 -15.48
N SER A 128 22.50 1.88 -14.56
CA SER A 128 23.00 3.23 -14.81
C SER A 128 24.44 3.47 -14.32
N SER A 129 25.12 2.42 -13.88
CA SER A 129 26.54 2.43 -13.49
C SER A 129 27.35 1.54 -14.41
#